data_AF-A0A5E4KYH7-F1
#
_entry.id   AF-A0A5E4KYH7-F1
#
_cell.length_a   1.000
_cell.length_b   1.000
_cell.length_c   1.000
_cell.angle_alpha   90.00
_cell.angle_beta   90.00
_cell.angle_gamma   90.00
#
_symmetry.space_group_name_H-M   'P 1'
#
loop_
_entity.id
_entity.type
_entity.pdbx_description
1 polymer ?
#
loop_
_entity_poly.entity_id
_entity_poly.type
_entity_poly.pdbx_seq_one_letter_code
_entity_poly.pdbx_strand_id
1 'polypeptide(L)'
;MTRDEILSEIKRAEDEAKAQVAQANEAKNRKISAATAQSREIIKKAEEEAQRYAESEINAARKKVREEREKITGKGIEEANEVKKKAQKNITKATNFILTEFERAVDA
;
A
#
# COMPACT_ATOMS: atom_id res chain seq x y z
N MET A 1 56.02 -26.22 -48.24
CA MET A 1 54.61 -25.92 -48.50
C MET A 1 54.48 -25.30 -49.87
N THR A 2 53.55 -25.82 -50.66
CA THR A 2 53.20 -25.25 -51.95
C THR A 2 52.34 -24.00 -51.75
N ARG A 3 52.33 -23.11 -52.74
CA ARG A 3 51.56 -21.85 -52.70
C ARG A 3 50.07 -22.07 -52.46
N ASP A 4 49.54 -23.21 -52.92
CA ASP A 4 48.12 -23.57 -52.82
C ASP A 4 47.74 -24.02 -51.40
N GLU A 5 48.64 -24.70 -50.68
CA GLU A 5 48.44 -25.08 -49.27
C GLU A 5 48.32 -23.83 -48.39
N ILE A 6 49.20 -22.84 -48.59
CA ILE A 6 49.20 -21.57 -47.84
C ILE A 6 47.90 -20.79 -48.09
N LEU A 7 47.43 -20.72 -49.34
CA LEU A 7 46.17 -20.05 -49.68
C LEU A 7 44.96 -20.76 -49.06
N SER A 8 44.99 -22.08 -48.98
CA SER A 8 43.93 -22.86 -48.32
C SER A 8 43.91 -22.64 -46.81
N GLU A 9 45.07 -22.56 -46.16
CA GLU A 9 45.18 -22.25 -44.73
C GLU A 9 44.69 -20.84 -44.42
N ILE A 10 45.04 -19.84 -45.24
CA ILE A 10 44.57 -18.45 -45.08
C ILE A 10 43.04 -18.39 -45.17
N LYS A 11 42.44 -19.01 -46.20
CA LYS A 11 40.98 -19.03 -46.34
C LYS A 11 40.29 -19.69 -45.14
N ARG A 12 40.83 -20.81 -44.67
CA ARG A 12 40.30 -21.49 -43.49
C ARG A 12 40.40 -20.59 -42.24
N ALA A 13 41.53 -19.92 -42.03
CA ALA A 13 41.70 -18.98 -40.92
C ALA A 13 40.74 -17.78 -41.01
N GLU A 14 40.48 -17.26 -42.22
CA GLU A 14 39.50 -16.19 -42.44
C GLU A 14 38.07 -16.63 -42.09
N ASP A 15 37.68 -17.84 -42.49
CA ASP A 15 36.35 -18.37 -42.21
C ASP A 15 36.18 -18.71 -40.73
N GLU A 16 37.21 -19.25 -40.08
CA GLU A 16 37.25 -19.45 -38.62
C GLU A 16 37.13 -18.10 -37.88
N ALA A 17 37.84 -17.05 -38.31
CA ALA A 17 37.74 -15.72 -37.72
C ALA A 17 36.34 -15.11 -37.89
N LYS A 18 35.72 -15.23 -39.08
CA LYS A 18 34.34 -14.78 -39.32
C LYS A 18 33.35 -15.52 -38.42
N ALA A 19 33.51 -16.84 -38.27
CA ALA A 19 32.66 -17.65 -37.40
C ALA A 19 32.80 -17.23 -35.93
N GLN A 20 34.02 -16.96 -35.46
CA GLN A 20 34.26 -16.45 -34.10
C GLN A 20 33.57 -15.10 -33.85
N VAL A 21 33.65 -14.17 -34.81
CA VAL A 21 32.99 -12.87 -34.69
C VAL A 21 31.47 -13.02 -34.66
N ALA A 22 30.91 -13.90 -35.51
CA ALA A 22 29.47 -14.18 -35.51
C ALA A 22 29.00 -14.75 -34.15
N GLN A 23 29.72 -15.74 -33.62
CA GLN A 23 29.43 -16.32 -32.30
C GLN A 23 29.55 -15.30 -31.17
N ALA A 24 30.58 -14.44 -31.19
CA ALA A 24 30.75 -13.40 -30.20
C ALA A 24 29.60 -12.38 -30.22
N ASN A 25 29.15 -11.99 -31.41
CA ASN A 25 27.99 -11.10 -31.57
C ASN A 25 26.70 -11.74 -31.07
N GLU A 26 26.47 -13.01 -31.37
CA GLU A 26 25.32 -13.74 -30.86
C GLU A 26 25.34 -13.85 -29.33
N ALA A 27 26.47 -14.22 -28.75
CA ALA A 27 26.65 -14.30 -27.31
C ALA A 27 26.41 -12.94 -26.62
N LYS A 28 26.92 -11.85 -27.22
CA LYS A 28 26.65 -10.48 -26.76
C LYS A 28 25.15 -10.17 -26.77
N ASN A 29 24.46 -10.44 -27.88
CA ASN A 29 23.03 -10.18 -28.01
C ASN A 29 22.20 -10.99 -27.02
N ARG A 30 22.54 -12.27 -26.83
CA ARG A 30 21.91 -13.13 -25.81
C ARG A 30 22.09 -12.57 -24.40
N LYS A 31 23.29 -12.11 -24.03
CA LYS A 31 23.56 -11.48 -22.73
C LYS A 31 22.74 -10.20 -22.52
N ILE A 32 22.67 -9.34 -23.53
CA ILE A 32 21.89 -8.09 -23.47
C ILE A 32 20.40 -8.40 -23.33
N SER A 33 19.87 -9.36 -24.10
CA SER A 33 18.47 -9.77 -24.03
C SER A 33 18.13 -10.34 -22.66
N ALA A 34 18.97 -11.24 -22.12
CA ALA A 34 18.80 -11.81 -20.79
C ALA A 34 18.81 -10.73 -19.69
N ALA A 35 19.79 -9.82 -19.73
CA ALA A 35 19.86 -8.70 -18.78
C ALA A 35 18.61 -7.80 -18.87
N THR A 36 18.14 -7.51 -20.08
CA THR A 36 16.94 -6.69 -20.29
C THR A 36 15.68 -7.38 -19.74
N ALA A 37 15.55 -8.68 -19.96
CA ALA A 37 14.45 -9.48 -19.43
C ALA A 37 14.46 -9.49 -17.90
N GLN A 38 15.64 -9.71 -17.29
CA GLN A 38 15.81 -9.66 -15.84
C GLN A 38 15.47 -8.28 -15.26
N SER A 39 15.93 -7.19 -15.88
CA SER A 39 15.59 -5.83 -15.43
C SER A 39 14.09 -5.57 -15.46
N ARG A 40 13.39 -6.03 -16.51
CA ARG A 40 11.93 -5.91 -16.59
C ARG A 40 11.22 -6.71 -15.50
N GLU A 41 11.73 -7.90 -15.20
CA GLU A 41 11.18 -8.73 -14.13
C GLU A 41 11.37 -8.10 -12.75
N ILE A 42 12.54 -7.49 -12.50
CA ILE A 42 12.82 -6.76 -11.26
C ILE A 42 11.85 -5.58 -11.10
N ILE A 43 11.66 -4.78 -12.15
CA ILE A 43 10.73 -3.64 -12.12
C ILE A 43 9.30 -4.13 -11.84
N LYS A 44 8.85 -5.16 -12.55
CA LYS A 44 7.51 -5.72 -12.35
C LYS A 44 7.30 -6.22 -10.92
N LYS A 45 8.28 -6.94 -10.35
CA LYS A 45 8.22 -7.40 -8.96
C LYS A 45 8.17 -6.23 -7.98
N ALA A 46 8.98 -5.20 -8.19
CA ALA A 46 8.98 -4.00 -7.37
C ALA A 46 7.63 -3.27 -7.43
N GLU A 47 7.00 -3.18 -8.60
CA GLU A 47 5.66 -2.60 -8.76
C GLU A 47 4.60 -3.42 -8.02
N GLU A 48 4.62 -4.75 -8.15
CA GLU A 48 3.70 -5.64 -7.44
C GLU A 48 3.87 -5.54 -5.91
N GLU A 49 5.10 -5.48 -5.42
CA GLU A 49 5.41 -5.32 -4.00
C GLU A 49 4.97 -3.95 -3.48
N ALA A 50 5.23 -2.87 -4.24
CA ALA A 50 4.80 -1.53 -3.89
C ALA A 50 3.26 -1.43 -3.80
N GLN A 51 2.54 -2.06 -4.73
CA GLN A 51 1.08 -2.10 -4.70
C GLN A 51 0.58 -2.86 -3.47
N ARG A 52 1.14 -4.05 -3.18
CA ARG A 52 0.76 -4.83 -1.99
C ARG A 52 1.03 -4.07 -0.69
N TYR A 53 2.16 -3.37 -0.62
CA TYR A 53 2.50 -2.54 0.54
C TYR A 53 1.50 -1.40 0.71
N ALA A 54 1.17 -0.68 -0.36
CA ALA A 54 0.19 0.39 -0.33
C ALA A 54 -1.19 -0.10 0.11
N GLU A 55 -1.67 -1.23 -0.43
CA GLU A 55 -2.93 -1.85 -0.03
C GLU A 55 -2.94 -2.27 1.44
N SER A 56 -1.83 -2.85 1.92
CA SER A 56 -1.66 -3.21 3.33
C SER A 56 -1.74 -1.99 4.25
N GLU A 57 -1.04 -0.91 3.92
CA GLU A 57 -1.04 0.33 4.72
C GLU A 57 -2.43 0.98 4.74
N ILE A 58 -3.13 1.02 3.60
CA ILE A 58 -4.51 1.52 3.53
C ILE A 58 -5.44 0.69 4.41
N ASN A 59 -5.31 -0.64 4.38
CA ASN A 59 -6.14 -1.52 5.20
C ASN A 59 -5.83 -1.35 6.69
N ALA A 60 -4.55 -1.21 7.07
CA ALA A 60 -4.15 -0.93 8.43
C ALA A 60 -4.69 0.42 8.93
N ALA A 61 -4.61 1.47 8.10
CA ALA A 61 -5.17 2.78 8.40
C ALA A 61 -6.70 2.72 8.57
N ARG A 62 -7.41 2.02 7.68
CA ARG A 62 -8.87 1.81 7.78
C ARG A 62 -9.26 1.10 9.08
N LYS A 63 -8.49 0.07 9.48
CA LYS A 63 -8.71 -0.62 10.74
C LYS A 63 -8.56 0.32 11.95
N LYS A 64 -7.48 1.10 11.99
CA LYS A 64 -7.25 2.11 13.04
C LYS A 64 -8.37 3.15 13.11
N VAL A 65 -8.81 3.67 11.96
CA VAL A 65 -9.92 4.63 11.89
C VAL A 65 -11.21 4.01 12.44
N ARG A 66 -11.48 2.73 12.12
CA ARG A 66 -12.64 2.02 12.65
C ARG A 66 -12.58 1.85 14.16
N GLU A 67 -11.42 1.42 14.69
CA GLU A 67 -11.20 1.25 16.14
C GLU A 67 -11.39 2.57 16.89
N GLU A 68 -10.80 3.66 16.39
CA GLU A 68 -10.97 4.99 16.99
C GLU A 68 -12.41 5.50 16.89
N ARG A 69 -13.11 5.23 15.77
CA ARG A 69 -14.54 5.55 15.65
C ARG A 69 -15.37 4.80 16.67
N GLU A 70 -15.14 3.50 16.84
CA GLU A 70 -15.87 2.67 17.81
C GLU A 70 -15.62 3.18 19.24
N LYS A 71 -14.38 3.57 19.56
CA LYS A 71 -14.01 4.18 20.84
C LYS A 71 -14.69 5.53 21.08
N ILE A 72 -14.69 6.43 20.10
CA ILE A 72 -15.37 7.73 20.22
C ILE A 72 -16.88 7.53 20.40
N THR A 73 -17.47 6.63 19.62
CA THR A 73 -18.90 6.33 19.71
C THR A 73 -19.25 5.72 21.07
N GLY A 74 -18.45 4.78 21.56
CA GLY A 74 -18.62 4.17 22.89
C GLY A 74 -18.57 5.21 24.01
N LYS A 75 -17.55 6.09 23.99
CA LYS A 75 -17.47 7.22 24.94
C LYS A 75 -18.68 8.14 24.87
N GLY A 76 -19.12 8.51 23.67
CA GLY A 76 -20.30 9.35 23.49
C GLY A 76 -21.58 8.71 24.05
N ILE A 77 -21.74 7.39 23.90
CA ILE A 77 -22.86 6.65 24.50
C ILE A 77 -22.76 6.65 26.04
N GLU A 78 -21.58 6.44 26.61
CA GLU A 78 -21.36 6.50 28.06
C GLU A 78 -21.70 7.89 28.61
N GLU A 79 -21.16 8.94 28.01
CA GLU A 79 -21.43 10.34 28.39
C GLU A 79 -22.92 10.68 28.28
N ALA A 80 -23.59 10.29 27.19
CA ALA A 80 -25.02 10.50 27.03
C ALA A 80 -25.84 9.77 28.11
N ASN A 81 -25.45 8.55 28.47
CA ASN A 81 -26.09 7.80 29.55
C ASN A 81 -25.87 8.45 30.91
N GLU A 82 -24.69 9.02 31.18
CA GLU A 82 -24.45 9.78 32.40
C GLU A 82 -25.31 11.04 32.48
N VAL A 83 -25.38 11.81 31.38
CA VAL A 83 -26.24 13.00 31.29
C VAL A 83 -27.70 12.62 31.53
N LYS A 84 -28.19 11.55 30.89
CA LYS A 84 -29.55 11.03 31.09
C LYS A 84 -29.82 10.67 32.55
N LYS A 85 -28.89 9.96 33.21
CA LYS A 85 -29.01 9.61 34.64
C LYS A 85 -29.04 10.85 35.54
N LYS A 86 -28.16 11.84 35.28
CA LYS A 86 -28.11 13.10 36.02
C LYS A 86 -29.40 13.91 35.82
N ALA A 87 -29.91 13.98 34.60
CA ALA A 87 -31.17 14.64 34.27
C ALA A 87 -32.34 13.97 35.01
N GLN A 88 -32.48 12.64 34.91
CA GLN A 88 -33.55 11.89 35.58
C GLN A 88 -33.59 12.13 37.10
N LYS A 89 -32.43 12.20 37.76
CA LYS A 89 -32.35 12.51 39.20
C LYS A 89 -32.84 13.92 39.56
N ASN A 90 -32.76 14.86 38.62
CA ASN A 90 -33.12 16.27 38.86
C ASN A 90 -34.53 16.62 38.38
N ILE A 91 -35.20 15.78 37.58
CA ILE A 91 -36.57 16.03 37.09
C ILE A 91 -37.51 16.37 38.23
N THR A 92 -37.59 15.53 39.27
CA THR A 92 -38.52 15.75 40.40
C THR A 92 -38.23 17.05 41.13
N LYS A 93 -36.95 17.41 41.31
CA LYS A 93 -36.55 18.67 41.97
C LYS A 93 -36.95 19.87 41.12
N ALA A 94 -36.72 19.82 39.81
CA ALA A 94 -37.09 20.87 38.88
C ALA A 94 -38.61 21.05 38.80
N THR A 95 -39.38 19.97 38.74
CA THR A 95 -40.85 20.01 38.75
C THR A 95 -41.37 20.63 40.04
N ASN A 96 -40.86 20.21 41.19
CA ASN A 96 -41.26 20.78 42.48
C ASN A 96 -40.92 22.28 42.56
N PHE A 97 -39.73 22.68 42.12
CA PHE A 97 -39.34 24.09 42.09
C PHE A 97 -40.28 24.94 41.23
N ILE A 98 -40.61 24.47 40.02
CA ILE A 98 -41.55 25.18 39.12
C ILE A 98 -42.94 25.26 39.75
N LEU A 99 -43.42 24.19 40.39
CA LEU A 99 -44.73 24.18 41.04
C LEU A 99 -44.78 25.19 42.20
N THR A 100 -43.75 25.22 43.06
CA THR A 100 -43.68 26.16 44.19
C THR A 100 -43.58 27.62 43.73
N GLU A 101 -42.82 27.90 42.66
CA GLU A 101 -42.75 29.26 42.11
C GLU A 101 -44.06 29.68 41.43
N PHE A 102 -44.77 28.73 40.81
CA PHE A 102 -46.11 28.98 40.26
C PHE A 102 -47.12 29.31 41.38
N GLU A 103 -47.15 28.52 42.46
CA GLU A 103 -48.00 28.78 43.62
C GLU A 103 -47.71 30.17 44.21
N ARG A 104 -46.44 30.52 44.40
CA ARG A 104 -46.03 31.88 44.83
C ARG A 104 -46.53 33.00 43.93
N ALA A 105 -46.52 32.79 42.62
CA ALA A 105 -46.93 33.81 41.66
C ALA A 105 -48.46 33.96 41.57
N VAL A 106 -49.22 32.92 41.93
CA VAL A 106 -50.69 32.94 41.99
C VAL A 106 -51.18 33.50 43.34
N ASP A 107 -50.45 33.27 44.42
CA ASP A 107 -50.77 33.77 45.77
C ASP A 107 -50.27 35.21 46.04
N ALA A 108 -49.61 35.86 45.07
CA ALA A 108 -49.11 37.24 45.13
C ALA A 108 -50.02 38.22 44.37
#